data_AF-A0A0G0PNQ7-F1
#
_entry.id   AF-A0A0G0PNQ7-F1
#
_cell.length_a   1.000
_cell.length_b   1.000
_cell.length_c   1.000
_cell.angle_alpha   90.00
_cell.angle_beta   90.00
_cell.angle_gamma   90.00
#
_symmetry.space_group_name_H-M   'P 1'
#
loop_
_entity.id
_entity.type
_entity.pdbx_description
1 polymer ?
#
loop_
_entity_poly.entity_id
_entity_poly.type
_entity_poly.pdbx_seq_one_letter_code
_entity_poly.pdbx_strand_id
1 'polypeptide(L)'
;MAKQTRLLLYSLVFLVALLAASTTFLFFNGRTTKNDETKVPAETKTADSSSTGVLSGSPLNDNNSTVTKATSANERPSHPTDTYTIQQGETLFAIAQKNGTTLTDLSAANGITDKDKVQAGQVLIIPRNGQVAYTIDNSKSTTLQTAVETGKNQFRLSPEDTARADGPNVYGLKITDTYTQKSKDTNSGKAEVIAENENGKYLIKLIQPITKGDKGIWVIEMIIPAQ
;
A
#
# COMPACT_ATOMS: atom_id res chain seq x y z
N MET A 1 21.94 -41.62 20.88
CA MET A 1 23.04 -40.94 20.15
C MET A 1 22.83 -40.99 18.64
N ALA A 2 21.85 -40.26 18.08
CA ALA A 2 21.55 -40.36 16.63
C ALA A 2 21.08 -39.04 15.96
N LYS A 3 21.14 -37.89 16.67
CA LYS A 3 20.72 -36.60 16.11
C LYS A 3 21.87 -35.66 15.71
N GLN A 4 23.10 -35.92 16.17
CA GLN A 4 24.25 -35.07 15.85
C GLN A 4 24.98 -35.44 14.55
N THR A 5 24.77 -36.63 13.98
CA THR A 5 25.42 -37.03 12.72
C THR A 5 24.73 -36.49 11.46
N ARG A 6 23.49 -35.99 11.56
CA ARG A 6 22.74 -35.43 10.41
C ARG A 6 23.09 -33.97 10.11
N LEU A 7 23.75 -33.26 11.02
CA LEU A 7 24.11 -31.85 10.84
C LEU A 7 25.42 -31.67 10.04
N LEU A 8 26.31 -32.66 10.04
CA LEU A 8 27.58 -32.60 9.31
C LEU A 8 27.46 -32.93 7.81
N LEU A 9 26.42 -33.65 7.39
CA LEU A 9 26.25 -33.98 5.96
C LEU A 9 25.74 -32.79 5.12
N TYR A 10 24.97 -31.87 5.70
CA TYR A 10 24.47 -30.70 4.96
C TYR A 10 25.50 -29.59 4.78
N SER A 11 26.59 -29.57 5.57
CA SER A 11 27.68 -28.62 5.39
C SER A 11 28.59 -28.97 4.20
N LEU A 12 28.58 -30.22 3.72
CA LEU A 12 29.48 -30.67 2.65
C LEU A 12 28.86 -30.49 1.24
N VAL A 13 27.53 -30.48 1.12
CA VAL A 13 26.84 -30.27 -0.16
C VAL A 13 26.81 -28.79 -0.56
N PHE A 14 26.93 -27.87 0.41
CA PHE A 14 26.91 -26.42 0.13
C PHE A 14 28.24 -25.85 -0.39
N LEU A 15 29.34 -26.62 -0.37
CA LEU A 15 30.65 -26.16 -0.86
C LEU A 15 30.88 -26.42 -2.36
N VAL A 16 29.99 -27.15 -3.05
CA VAL A 16 30.17 -27.52 -4.47
C VAL A 16 29.42 -26.59 -5.44
N ALA A 17 28.55 -25.70 -4.95
CA ALA A 17 27.72 -24.85 -5.81
C ALA A 17 28.28 -23.44 -6.10
N LEU A 18 29.54 -23.15 -5.76
CA LEU A 18 30.17 -21.82 -5.94
C LEU A 18 31.33 -21.79 -6.96
N LEU A 19 31.31 -22.67 -7.98
CA LEU A 19 32.24 -22.62 -9.11
C LEU A 19 31.53 -22.80 -10.45
N ALA A 20 30.65 -21.85 -10.81
CA ALA A 20 30.20 -21.67 -12.19
C ALA A 20 29.86 -20.19 -12.44
N ALA A 21 30.87 -19.34 -12.37
CA ALA A 21 30.83 -18.01 -12.96
C ALA A 21 31.87 -17.91 -14.08
N SER A 22 31.48 -17.23 -15.15
CA SER A 22 32.34 -16.59 -16.15
C SER A 22 32.52 -17.31 -17.51
N THR A 23 32.64 -16.47 -18.55
CA THR A 23 32.65 -16.71 -20.00
C THR A 23 31.23 -16.87 -20.59
N THR A 24 30.69 -16.02 -21.46
CA THR A 24 31.27 -15.15 -22.51
C THR A 24 30.24 -14.07 -22.88
N PHE A 25 30.60 -12.78 -22.85
CA PHE A 25 29.83 -11.72 -23.51
C PHE A 25 30.80 -10.93 -24.38
N LEU A 26 30.73 -11.13 -25.69
CA LEU A 26 31.52 -10.40 -26.68
C LEU A 26 30.76 -10.26 -28.01
N PHE A 27 30.63 -8.99 -28.41
CA PHE A 27 30.45 -8.44 -29.77
C PHE A 27 29.13 -8.70 -30.55
N PHE A 28 28.42 -7.61 -30.91
CA PHE A 28 28.52 -7.06 -32.27
C PHE A 28 28.03 -5.60 -32.35
N ASN A 29 28.93 -4.72 -32.78
CA ASN A 29 28.69 -3.31 -33.10
C ASN A 29 27.97 -3.17 -34.45
N GLY A 30 27.25 -2.06 -34.60
CA GLY A 30 26.44 -1.74 -35.77
C GLY A 30 27.18 -1.63 -37.09
N ARG A 31 26.39 -1.69 -38.16
CA ARG A 31 26.79 -1.28 -39.51
C ARG A 31 25.67 -0.45 -40.12
N THR A 32 25.97 0.82 -40.36
CA THR A 32 25.23 1.69 -41.26
C THR A 32 25.51 1.29 -42.70
N THR A 33 24.51 1.36 -43.58
CA THR A 33 24.70 1.62 -45.01
C THR A 33 23.60 2.54 -45.51
N LYS A 34 23.98 3.77 -45.87
CA LYS A 34 23.31 4.56 -46.91
C LYS A 34 23.73 4.00 -48.29
N ASN A 35 22.93 4.32 -49.31
CA ASN A 35 23.11 4.35 -50.78
C ASN A 35 21.74 3.95 -51.37
N ASP A 36 20.83 4.85 -51.70
CA ASP A 36 20.77 5.70 -52.91
C ASP A 36 21.03 4.93 -54.22
N GLU A 37 19.96 4.54 -54.93
CA GLU A 37 19.66 4.98 -56.30
C GLU A 37 18.47 4.19 -56.90
N THR A 38 17.44 4.95 -57.30
CA THR A 38 16.54 4.79 -58.46
C THR A 38 16.09 3.40 -58.94
N LYS A 39 14.77 3.14 -58.82
CA LYS A 39 13.91 2.80 -59.98
C LYS A 39 12.42 2.95 -59.63
N VAL A 40 11.75 3.96 -60.19
CA VAL A 40 10.28 4.01 -60.34
C VAL A 40 9.93 3.36 -61.69
N PRO A 41 8.78 2.65 -61.82
CA PRO A 41 7.55 3.26 -62.34
C PRO A 41 6.32 2.88 -61.47
N ALA A 42 5.41 3.82 -61.12
CA ALA A 42 4.21 4.18 -61.89
C ALA A 42 3.34 2.94 -62.19
N GLU A 43 2.06 2.80 -61.79
CA GLU A 43 0.98 3.77 -61.67
C GLU A 43 -0.30 3.10 -61.06
N THR A 44 -1.15 3.89 -60.39
CA THR A 44 -2.66 3.91 -60.44
C THR A 44 -3.44 2.70 -59.86
N LYS A 45 -4.47 2.76 -58.99
CA LYS A 45 -5.70 3.60 -58.85
C LYS A 45 -6.39 3.23 -57.49
N THR A 46 -6.63 4.12 -56.52
CA THR A 46 -7.83 4.96 -56.20
C THR A 46 -9.07 4.28 -55.57
N ALA A 47 -9.67 5.03 -54.62
CA ALA A 47 -10.98 4.95 -53.93
C ALA A 47 -10.97 4.16 -52.60
N ASP A 48 -10.94 4.77 -51.40
CA ASP A 48 -11.77 5.83 -50.77
C ASP A 48 -13.26 5.48 -50.67
N SER A 49 -13.73 5.33 -49.44
CA SER A 49 -15.02 5.89 -49.02
C SER A 49 -15.07 6.03 -47.50
N SER A 50 -14.99 7.28 -47.10
CA SER A 50 -15.50 7.87 -45.86
C SER A 50 -16.96 7.52 -45.59
N SER A 51 -17.36 7.45 -44.31
CA SER A 51 -18.73 7.71 -43.89
C SER A 51 -18.77 8.44 -42.56
N THR A 52 -19.08 9.72 -42.66
CA THR A 52 -19.57 10.66 -41.65
C THR A 52 -20.94 10.26 -41.08
N GLY A 53 -21.26 10.64 -39.83
CA GLY A 53 -22.63 10.57 -39.31
C GLY A 53 -22.77 10.97 -37.84
N VAL A 54 -23.02 12.26 -37.60
CA VAL A 54 -23.43 12.88 -36.34
C VAL A 54 -24.92 12.65 -36.03
N LEU A 55 -25.28 12.73 -34.74
CA LEU A 55 -26.52 13.28 -34.13
C LEU A 55 -27.36 12.33 -33.22
N SER A 56 -27.53 12.83 -31.98
CA SER A 56 -28.77 12.88 -31.19
C SER A 56 -29.21 11.67 -30.35
N GLY A 57 -29.35 11.88 -29.04
CA GLY A 57 -30.13 11.00 -28.15
C GLY A 57 -29.77 11.06 -26.66
N SER A 58 -30.02 12.18 -25.99
CA SER A 58 -30.25 12.19 -24.53
C SER A 58 -31.63 11.63 -24.23
N PRO A 59 -31.78 10.79 -23.20
CA PRO A 59 -32.94 10.87 -22.33
C PRO A 59 -32.52 11.34 -20.95
N LEU A 60 -33.14 12.44 -20.51
CA LEU A 60 -33.25 12.85 -19.13
C LEU A 60 -33.79 11.66 -18.32
N ASN A 61 -33.09 11.28 -17.25
CA ASN A 61 -33.69 10.51 -16.17
C ASN A 61 -33.60 11.36 -14.91
N ASP A 62 -34.52 12.31 -14.82
CA ASP A 62 -34.90 12.95 -13.58
C ASP A 62 -35.60 11.91 -12.70
N ASN A 63 -34.93 11.46 -11.66
CA ASN A 63 -35.61 10.93 -10.48
C ASN A 63 -35.16 11.72 -9.26
N ASN A 64 -35.78 12.90 -9.14
CA ASN A 64 -36.02 13.54 -7.87
C ASN A 64 -36.73 12.55 -6.92
N SER A 65 -35.98 11.95 -6.01
CA SER A 65 -36.51 11.36 -4.79
C SER A 65 -36.22 12.31 -3.62
N THR A 66 -36.99 13.39 -3.55
CA THR A 66 -37.24 14.11 -2.30
C THR A 66 -38.16 13.28 -1.42
N VAL A 67 -37.63 12.42 -0.55
CA VAL A 67 -38.28 12.07 0.73
C VAL A 67 -37.22 11.82 1.82
N THR A 68 -37.20 12.79 2.76
CA THR A 68 -36.78 12.73 4.17
C THR A 68 -35.33 12.46 4.56
N LYS A 69 -34.68 13.57 4.93
CA LYS A 69 -33.79 13.72 6.10
C LYS A 69 -34.45 13.08 7.33
N ALA A 70 -34.08 11.84 7.65
CA ALA A 70 -34.21 11.28 8.98
C ALA A 70 -32.86 11.47 9.69
N THR A 71 -32.85 12.40 10.64
CA THR A 71 -31.84 12.48 11.69
C THR A 71 -31.84 11.17 12.47
N SER A 72 -30.87 10.31 12.23
CA SER A 72 -30.48 9.26 13.17
C SER A 72 -29.07 9.56 13.64
N ALA A 73 -28.99 10.44 14.63
CA ALA A 73 -27.95 10.33 15.64
C ALA A 73 -28.23 9.03 16.40
N ASN A 74 -27.45 7.97 16.11
CA ASN A 74 -27.31 6.88 17.06
C ASN A 74 -25.87 6.35 17.03
N GLU A 75 -25.16 6.75 18.09
CA GLU A 75 -24.20 5.94 18.83
C GLU A 75 -22.98 5.43 18.07
N ARG A 76 -22.01 6.33 17.91
CA ARG A 76 -20.61 5.92 17.89
C ARG A 76 -20.32 5.23 19.25
N PRO A 77 -19.78 4.00 19.26
CA PRO A 77 -19.45 3.32 20.51
C PRO A 77 -18.51 4.22 21.33
N SER A 78 -19.04 4.70 22.46
CA SER A 78 -18.32 5.47 23.47
C SER A 78 -17.29 4.53 24.11
N HIS A 79 -16.10 4.48 23.52
CA HIS A 79 -14.94 3.96 24.21
C HIS A 79 -14.66 4.87 25.41
N PRO A 80 -14.14 4.35 26.53
CA PRO A 80 -13.79 5.18 27.67
C PRO A 80 -12.87 6.31 27.21
N THR A 81 -13.33 7.53 27.44
CA THR A 81 -12.68 8.76 27.01
C THR A 81 -11.55 9.06 27.98
N ASP A 82 -10.30 8.79 27.59
CA ASP A 82 -9.16 9.28 28.36
C ASP A 82 -9.04 10.80 28.16
N THR A 83 -8.59 11.50 29.19
CA THR A 83 -8.28 12.94 29.09
C THR A 83 -6.79 13.17 29.28
N TYR A 84 -6.23 14.15 28.58
CA TYR A 84 -4.81 14.48 28.60
C TYR A 84 -4.61 16.00 28.68
N THR A 85 -3.83 16.46 29.66
CA THR A 85 -3.47 17.88 29.77
C THR A 85 -2.19 18.16 29.00
N ILE A 86 -2.27 19.06 28.00
CA ILE A 86 -1.12 19.46 27.17
C ILE A 86 0.00 20.02 28.05
N GLN A 87 1.21 19.48 27.93
CA GLN A 87 2.39 20.03 28.59
C GLN A 87 3.06 21.11 27.74
N GLN A 88 3.87 21.96 28.39
CA GLN A 88 4.57 23.04 27.69
C GLN A 88 5.50 22.48 26.61
N GLY A 89 5.31 22.95 25.36
CA GLY A 89 6.11 22.53 24.21
C GLY A 89 5.58 21.29 23.48
N GLU A 90 4.51 20.65 23.96
CA GLU A 90 3.89 19.55 23.22
C GLU A 90 3.02 20.06 22.06
N THR A 91 3.05 19.33 20.94
CA THR A 91 2.17 19.58 19.79
C THR A 91 1.02 18.60 19.78
N LEU A 92 -0.10 18.98 19.15
CA LEU A 92 -1.26 18.09 18.99
C LEU A 92 -0.88 16.78 18.26
N PHE A 93 0.11 16.84 17.37
CA PHE A 93 0.64 15.68 16.66
C PHE A 93 1.37 14.71 17.61
N ALA A 94 2.30 15.22 18.44
CA ALA A 94 3.04 14.40 19.39
C ALA A 94 2.10 13.76 20.44
N ILE A 95 1.07 14.50 20.87
CA ILE A 95 0.06 13.98 21.80
C ILE A 95 -0.78 12.89 21.14
N ALA A 96 -1.25 13.12 19.90
CA ALA A 96 -2.02 12.12 19.17
C ALA A 96 -1.25 10.79 19.10
N GLN A 97 0.03 10.87 18.73
CA GLN A 97 0.90 9.73 18.65
C GLN A 97 1.14 9.03 20.00
N LYS A 98 1.53 9.78 21.04
CA LYS A 98 1.75 9.25 22.40
C LYS A 98 0.54 8.48 22.92
N ASN A 99 -0.65 8.92 22.52
CA ASN A 99 -1.91 8.35 22.96
C ASN A 99 -2.54 7.38 21.94
N GLY A 100 -1.81 6.97 20.91
CA GLY A 100 -2.28 5.99 19.92
C GLY A 100 -3.50 6.43 19.14
N THR A 101 -3.59 7.73 18.84
CA THR A 101 -4.65 8.34 18.03
C THR A 101 -4.10 9.06 16.80
N THR A 102 -4.96 9.51 15.88
CA THR A 102 -4.54 10.35 14.76
C THR A 102 -4.74 11.82 15.10
N LEU A 103 -3.96 12.71 14.48
CA LEU A 103 -4.15 14.16 14.61
C LEU A 103 -5.57 14.58 14.19
N THR A 104 -6.10 13.94 13.14
CA THR A 104 -7.47 14.19 12.64
C THR A 104 -8.52 13.77 13.66
N ASP A 105 -8.40 12.56 14.22
CA ASP A 105 -9.34 12.09 15.25
C ASP A 105 -9.25 12.93 16.51
N LEU A 106 -8.04 13.24 16.97
CA LEU A 106 -7.81 14.06 18.16
C LEU A 106 -8.38 15.47 17.99
N SER A 107 -8.14 16.10 16.84
CA SER A 107 -8.70 17.43 16.56
C SER A 107 -10.22 17.40 16.43
N ALA A 108 -10.79 16.41 15.75
CA ALA A 108 -12.24 16.25 15.61
C ALA A 108 -12.92 16.02 16.96
N ALA A 109 -12.34 15.17 17.83
CA ALA A 109 -12.89 14.88 19.16
C ALA A 109 -12.87 16.08 20.10
N ASN A 110 -12.00 17.05 19.86
CA ASN A 110 -11.85 18.25 20.68
C ASN A 110 -12.35 19.53 20.00
N GLY A 111 -12.95 19.43 18.81
CA GLY A 111 -13.44 20.59 18.05
C GLY A 111 -12.32 21.57 17.63
N ILE A 112 -11.07 21.11 17.52
CA ILE A 112 -9.92 21.96 17.20
C ILE A 112 -9.82 22.12 15.69
N THR A 113 -10.09 23.32 15.20
CA THR A 113 -9.97 23.66 13.77
C THR A 113 -8.55 24.12 13.40
N ASP A 114 -7.94 24.89 14.30
CA ASP A 114 -6.59 25.44 14.16
C ASP A 114 -5.63 24.69 15.08
N LYS A 115 -4.80 23.84 14.47
CA LYS A 115 -3.95 22.87 15.17
C LYS A 115 -2.73 23.51 15.82
N ASP A 116 -2.36 24.72 15.38
CA ASP A 116 -1.20 25.46 15.87
C ASP A 116 -1.56 26.35 17.08
N LYS A 117 -2.85 26.45 17.42
CA LYS A 117 -3.35 27.29 18.53
C LYS A 117 -3.58 26.56 19.85
N VAL A 118 -3.20 25.29 19.94
CA VAL A 118 -3.34 24.54 21.20
C VAL A 118 -2.30 25.00 22.22
N GLN A 119 -2.72 25.08 23.49
CA GLN A 119 -1.92 25.71 24.55
C GLN A 119 -1.63 24.73 25.68
N ALA A 120 -0.49 24.91 26.33
CA ALA A 120 -0.16 24.20 27.56
C ALA A 120 -1.26 24.41 28.62
N GLY A 121 -1.60 23.35 29.35
CA GLY A 121 -2.68 23.34 30.34
C GLY A 121 -4.07 23.06 29.75
N GLN A 122 -4.23 23.05 28.42
CA GLN A 122 -5.49 22.63 27.80
C GLN A 122 -5.73 21.14 28.03
N VAL A 123 -6.95 20.76 28.41
CA VAL A 123 -7.36 19.37 28.56
C VAL A 123 -7.94 18.88 27.23
N LEU A 124 -7.43 17.76 26.73
CA LEU A 124 -7.87 17.09 25.51
C LEU A 124 -8.58 15.79 25.85
N ILE A 125 -9.70 15.54 25.17
CA ILE A 125 -10.30 14.22 25.00
C ILE A 125 -9.41 13.41 24.06
N ILE A 126 -8.99 12.23 24.48
CA ILE A 126 -8.18 11.31 23.68
C ILE A 126 -9.09 10.24 23.05
N PRO A 127 -9.35 10.31 21.74
CA PRO A 127 -10.08 9.27 21.03
C PRO A 127 -9.19 8.03 20.83
N ARG A 128 -9.48 6.92 21.51
CA ARG A 128 -8.76 5.63 21.36
C ARG A 128 -9.07 4.85 20.07
N ASN A 129 -9.32 5.57 18.98
CA ASN A 129 -9.68 4.99 17.68
C ASN A 129 -8.66 5.33 16.59
N GLY A 130 -7.39 5.57 16.95
CA GLY A 130 -6.30 5.84 16.02
C GLY A 130 -5.88 4.65 15.19
N GLN A 131 -6.81 3.97 14.55
CA GLN A 131 -6.52 2.94 13.56
C GLN A 131 -6.79 3.55 12.20
N VAL A 132 -5.78 3.62 11.34
CA VAL A 132 -5.97 4.01 9.94
C VAL A 132 -6.37 2.77 9.16
N ALA A 133 -7.67 2.62 8.89
CA ALA A 133 -8.18 1.58 8.01
C ALA A 133 -8.07 2.01 6.55
N TYR A 134 -7.65 1.10 5.68
CA TYR A 134 -7.52 1.32 4.25
C TYR A 134 -8.74 0.76 3.53
N THR A 135 -9.28 1.52 2.59
CA THR A 135 -10.31 1.01 1.67
C THR A 135 -9.66 0.10 0.64
N ILE A 136 -10.08 -1.17 0.62
CA ILE A 136 -9.58 -2.16 -0.33
C ILE A 136 -10.31 -2.02 -1.66
N ASP A 137 -9.58 -1.62 -2.69
CA ASP A 137 -10.09 -1.53 -4.07
C ASP A 137 -9.79 -2.83 -4.81
N ASN A 138 -10.78 -3.72 -4.87
CA ASN A 138 -10.63 -5.03 -5.52
C ASN A 138 -10.23 -4.93 -7.00
N SER A 139 -10.65 -3.87 -7.72
CA SER A 139 -10.28 -3.72 -9.14
C SER A 139 -8.79 -3.43 -9.31
N LYS A 140 -8.24 -2.56 -8.44
CA LYS A 140 -6.80 -2.33 -8.38
C LYS A 140 -6.06 -3.56 -7.90
N SER A 141 -6.56 -4.25 -6.88
CA SER A 141 -5.94 -5.47 -6.37
C SER A 141 -5.90 -6.58 -7.44
N THR A 142 -6.94 -6.75 -8.25
CA THR A 142 -6.92 -7.68 -9.39
C THR A 142 -5.85 -7.30 -10.41
N THR A 143 -5.73 -6.02 -10.75
CA THR A 143 -4.69 -5.54 -11.67
C THR A 143 -3.27 -5.83 -11.14
N LEU A 144 -3.05 -5.60 -9.84
CA LEU A 144 -1.79 -5.91 -9.17
C LEU A 144 -1.52 -7.42 -9.11
N GLN A 145 -2.56 -8.24 -8.91
CA GLN A 145 -2.47 -9.69 -8.92
C GLN A 145 -1.99 -10.21 -10.29
N THR A 146 -2.59 -9.74 -11.39
CA THR A 146 -2.14 -10.06 -12.75
C THR A 146 -0.72 -9.56 -13.04
N ALA A 147 -0.35 -8.39 -12.50
CA ALA A 147 1.02 -7.89 -12.63
C ALA A 147 2.04 -8.84 -11.96
N VAL A 148 1.72 -9.38 -10.78
CA VAL A 148 2.55 -10.36 -10.09
C VAL A 148 2.63 -11.68 -10.83
N GLU A 149 1.52 -12.15 -11.39
CA GLU A 149 1.50 -13.37 -12.20
C GLU A 149 2.36 -13.27 -13.47
N THR A 150 2.51 -12.06 -14.02
CA THR A 150 3.37 -11.76 -15.18
C THR A 150 4.80 -11.37 -14.80
N GLY A 151 5.20 -11.52 -13.53
CA GLY A 151 6.56 -11.27 -13.05
C GLY A 151 6.87 -9.82 -12.66
N LYS A 152 5.89 -8.91 -12.73
CA LYS A 152 6.03 -7.51 -12.28
C LYS A 152 5.65 -7.37 -10.79
N ASN A 153 6.04 -6.29 -10.14
CA ASN A 153 5.63 -5.96 -8.76
C ASN A 153 5.82 -7.09 -7.72
N GLN A 154 6.86 -7.93 -7.87
CA GLN A 154 7.03 -9.13 -7.04
C GLN A 154 7.15 -8.84 -5.54
N PHE A 155 7.54 -7.62 -5.14
CA PHE A 155 7.53 -7.17 -3.75
C PHE A 155 6.17 -7.34 -3.06
N ARG A 156 5.08 -7.33 -3.84
CA ARG A 156 3.71 -7.58 -3.36
C ARG A 156 3.49 -8.97 -2.78
N LEU A 157 4.38 -9.93 -3.03
CA LEU A 157 4.34 -11.27 -2.44
C LEU A 157 4.90 -11.32 -1.01
N SER A 158 5.56 -10.24 -0.57
CA SER A 158 6.12 -10.08 0.76
C SER A 158 5.26 -9.10 1.57
N PRO A 159 4.73 -9.52 2.75
CA PRO A 159 4.00 -8.61 3.62
C PRO A 159 4.87 -7.44 4.09
N GLU A 160 6.15 -7.69 4.41
CA GLU A 160 7.09 -6.66 4.85
C GLU A 160 7.36 -5.64 3.75
N ASP A 161 7.66 -6.10 2.53
CA ASP A 161 7.98 -5.19 1.43
C ASP A 161 6.73 -4.39 1.00
N THR A 162 5.56 -5.02 1.07
CA THR A 162 4.29 -4.33 0.87
C THR A 162 4.06 -3.27 1.95
N ALA A 163 4.24 -3.62 3.22
CA ALA A 163 4.11 -2.68 4.33
C ALA A 163 5.11 -1.51 4.22
N ARG A 164 6.33 -1.79 3.77
CA ARG A 164 7.38 -0.78 3.53
C ARG A 164 7.08 0.12 2.32
N ALA A 165 6.48 -0.43 1.27
CA ALA A 165 6.14 0.33 0.08
C ALA A 165 4.89 1.21 0.26
N ASP A 166 3.86 0.68 0.93
CA ASP A 166 2.55 1.31 1.02
C ASP A 166 2.27 1.99 2.37
N GLY A 167 2.98 1.60 3.43
CA GLY A 167 2.81 2.15 4.78
C GLY A 167 3.35 3.57 4.99
N PRO A 168 4.37 4.07 4.25
CA PRO A 168 4.82 5.45 4.38
C PRO A 168 3.69 6.48 4.16
N ASN A 169 3.78 7.63 4.82
CA ASN A 169 2.76 8.70 4.95
C ASN A 169 1.71 8.52 6.05
N VAL A 170 1.71 7.40 6.77
CA VAL A 170 0.90 7.21 7.98
C VAL A 170 1.81 7.21 9.21
N TYR A 171 1.46 7.99 10.24
CA TYR A 171 2.27 8.17 11.47
C TYR A 171 3.74 8.56 11.28
N GLY A 172 4.06 9.23 10.17
CA GLY A 172 5.44 9.62 9.85
C GLY A 172 6.34 8.45 9.48
N LEU A 173 5.77 7.29 9.13
CA LEU A 173 6.53 6.16 8.60
C LEU A 173 7.24 6.54 7.29
N LYS A 174 8.49 6.12 7.18
CA LYS A 174 9.40 6.29 6.05
C LYS A 174 9.81 4.91 5.54
N ILE A 175 10.10 4.81 4.25
CA ILE A 175 10.64 3.58 3.64
C ILE A 175 11.94 3.08 4.32
N THR A 176 12.71 3.98 4.94
CA THR A 176 13.96 3.68 5.65
C THR A 176 13.77 3.16 7.06
N ASP A 177 12.53 3.16 7.57
CA ASP A 177 12.21 2.66 8.90
C ASP A 177 12.30 1.13 8.95
N THR A 178 12.24 0.58 10.17
CA THR A 178 12.30 -0.87 10.36
C THR A 178 10.93 -1.47 10.14
N TYR A 179 10.85 -2.56 9.37
CA TYR A 179 9.62 -3.34 9.14
C TYR A 179 9.92 -4.81 9.39
N THR A 180 9.24 -5.41 10.36
CA THR A 180 9.49 -6.78 10.83
C THR A 180 8.20 -7.60 10.77
N GLN A 181 8.21 -8.70 10.04
CA GLN A 181 7.09 -9.64 9.93
C GLN A 181 6.87 -10.31 11.29
N LYS A 182 5.69 -10.09 11.85
CA LYS A 182 5.26 -10.73 13.09
C LYS A 182 4.53 -12.04 12.82
N SER A 183 3.68 -12.06 11.80
CA SER A 183 2.97 -13.28 11.38
C SER A 183 2.64 -13.25 9.89
N LYS A 184 2.53 -14.44 9.29
CA LYS A 184 2.08 -14.64 7.92
C LYS A 184 1.34 -15.97 7.83
N ASP A 185 0.04 -15.92 7.62
CA ASP A 185 -0.80 -17.07 7.34
C ASP A 185 -1.39 -16.93 5.95
N THR A 186 -0.78 -17.64 5.00
CA THR A 186 -1.19 -17.63 3.60
C THR A 186 -2.49 -18.41 3.36
N ASN A 187 -2.93 -19.26 4.28
CA ASN A 187 -4.21 -19.98 4.16
C ASN A 187 -5.39 -19.06 4.48
N SER A 188 -5.29 -18.29 5.56
CA SER A 188 -6.29 -17.26 5.87
C SER A 188 -6.14 -16.02 4.99
N GLY A 189 -4.95 -15.80 4.43
CA GLY A 189 -4.58 -14.62 3.65
C GLY A 189 -4.39 -13.41 4.56
N LYS A 190 -3.82 -13.61 5.76
CA LYS A 190 -3.60 -12.56 6.76
C LYS A 190 -2.14 -12.51 7.20
N ALA A 191 -1.63 -11.30 7.41
CA ALA A 191 -0.29 -11.08 7.93
C ALA A 191 -0.26 -9.87 8.85
N GLU A 192 0.72 -9.88 9.76
CA GLU A 192 1.03 -8.77 10.64
C GLU A 192 2.49 -8.38 10.46
N VAL A 193 2.74 -7.08 10.29
CA VAL A 193 4.08 -6.48 10.24
C VAL A 193 4.16 -5.41 11.32
N ILE A 194 5.26 -5.37 12.05
CA ILE A 194 5.59 -4.27 12.97
C ILE A 194 6.49 -3.28 12.23
N ALA A 195 6.05 -2.04 12.09
CA ALA A 195 6.88 -0.94 11.66
C ALA A 195 7.39 -0.15 12.88
N GLU A 196 8.65 0.26 12.89
CA GLU A 196 9.26 1.01 13.98
C GLU A 196 10.08 2.18 13.43
N ASN A 197 9.75 3.39 13.91
CA ASN A 197 10.46 4.62 13.58
C ASN A 197 10.89 5.36 14.85
N GLU A 198 11.51 6.53 14.68
CA GLU A 198 11.93 7.41 15.79
C GLU A 198 10.78 7.79 16.75
N ASN A 199 9.54 7.62 16.30
CA ASN A 199 8.36 8.00 17.03
C ASN A 199 7.58 6.81 17.65
N GLY A 200 8.03 5.56 17.45
CA GLY A 200 7.43 4.38 18.09
C GLY A 200 7.14 3.23 17.13
N LYS A 201 6.33 2.27 17.62
CA LYS A 201 5.97 1.03 16.94
C LYS A 201 4.54 1.06 16.43
N TYR A 202 4.30 0.41 15.30
CA TYR A 202 3.00 0.33 14.64
C TYR A 202 2.75 -1.08 14.14
N LEU A 203 1.58 -1.62 14.44
CA LEU A 203 1.08 -2.86 13.88
C LEU A 203 0.37 -2.57 12.55
N ILE A 204 0.92 -3.12 11.48
CA ILE A 204 0.35 -3.10 10.13
C ILE A 204 -0.30 -4.47 9.90
N LYS A 205 -1.63 -4.48 9.72
CA LYS A 205 -2.39 -5.66 9.31
C LYS A 205 -2.52 -5.67 7.80
N LEU A 206 -2.19 -6.79 7.19
CA LEU A 206 -2.29 -7.00 5.75
C LEU A 206 -3.18 -8.18 5.43
N ILE A 207 -3.82 -8.11 4.27
CA ILE A 207 -4.65 -9.18 3.73
C ILE A 207 -4.26 -9.53 2.29
N GLN A 208 -4.64 -10.72 1.85
CA GLN A 208 -4.65 -11.12 0.45
C GLN A 208 -6.08 -11.05 -0.10
N PRO A 209 -6.47 -9.96 -0.79
CA PRO A 209 -7.87 -9.71 -1.13
C PRO A 209 -8.40 -10.51 -2.32
N ILE A 210 -7.51 -10.97 -3.23
CA ILE A 210 -7.89 -11.66 -4.47
C ILE A 210 -7.59 -13.15 -4.40
N THR A 211 -6.30 -13.50 -4.31
CA THR A 211 -5.81 -14.88 -4.28
C THR A 211 -5.15 -15.12 -2.94
N LYS A 212 -5.51 -16.21 -2.24
CA LYS A 212 -4.80 -16.65 -1.04
C LYS A 212 -3.67 -17.61 -1.40
N GLY A 213 -2.66 -17.72 -0.53
CA GLY A 213 -1.53 -18.62 -0.73
C GLY A 213 -0.27 -17.89 -1.15
N ASP A 214 0.75 -18.63 -1.58
CA ASP A 214 2.10 -18.11 -1.84
C ASP A 214 2.17 -17.15 -3.04
N LYS A 215 1.14 -17.13 -3.89
CA LYS A 215 1.03 -16.26 -5.06
C LYS A 215 0.11 -15.05 -4.86
N GLY A 216 -0.52 -14.95 -3.69
CA GLY A 216 -1.42 -13.85 -3.38
C GLY A 216 -0.67 -12.56 -3.08
N ILE A 217 -1.12 -11.45 -3.66
CA ILE A 217 -0.60 -10.13 -3.29
C ILE A 217 -1.04 -9.76 -1.88
N TRP A 218 -0.17 -9.05 -1.15
CA TRP A 218 -0.52 -8.41 0.10
C TRP A 218 -0.98 -6.97 -0.16
N VAL A 219 -1.94 -6.53 0.65
CA VAL A 219 -2.44 -5.15 0.71
C VAL A 219 -2.64 -4.78 2.17
N ILE A 220 -2.32 -3.53 2.55
CA ILE A 220 -2.56 -3.02 3.89
C ILE A 220 -4.07 -2.90 4.12
N GLU A 221 -4.57 -3.55 5.16
CA GLU A 221 -5.94 -3.40 5.66
C GLU A 221 -6.01 -2.26 6.68
N MET A 222 -5.02 -2.18 7.57
CA MET A 222 -5.05 -1.28 8.71
C MET A 222 -3.66 -1.03 9.29
N ILE A 223 -3.41 0.19 9.79
CA ILE A 223 -2.23 0.54 10.60
C ILE A 223 -2.70 1.03 11.97
N ILE A 224 -2.11 0.47 13.03
CA ILE A 224 -2.47 0.70 14.43
C ILE A 224 -1.21 1.06 15.22
N PRO A 225 -1.21 2.10 16.04
CA PRO A 225 -0.15 2.33 17.03
C PRO A 225 -0.02 1.13 17.98
N ALA A 226 1.20 0.62 18.15
CA ALA A 226 1.51 -0.45 19.10
C ALA A 226 2.04 0.16 20.41
N GLN A 227 1.52 -0.33 21.54
CA GLN A 227 1.96 0.06 22.90
C GLN A 227 3.24 -0.68 23.30
#